data_AF-A0A970DY65-F1
#
_entry.id   AF-A0A970DY65-F1
#
_cell.length_a   1.000
_cell.length_b   1.000
_cell.length_c   1.000
_cell.angle_alpha   90.00
_cell.angle_beta   90.00
_cell.angle_gamma   90.00
#
_symmetry.space_group_name_H-M   'P 1'
#
loop_
_entity.id
_entity.type
_entity.pdbx_description
1 polymer ?
#
loop_
_entity_poly.entity_id
_entity_poly.type
_entity_poly.pdbx_seq_one_letter_code
_entity_poly.pdbx_strand_id
1 'polypeptide(L)'
;GDPYNGEWHVYTGGWSAPVVYRDQGHIFNQMYTRRTMTQPLWQALEPIPELDEISDKLYRKEFSTMEERKALYERALELAFEDSPRIFVVDQTSFLPRRAEIAVASDLAGGVSGTGLWPTTLRRGDEIGGVITIGSQQVLVEPWNPVAGSNWTFDQLPIRATFDRGIMTDPFTGNYHPHRIERMEVIVLEGLPVAKSSDWVDLKFANEIIVPGDAWVEWDPVNQRWITAAEKYADEAIWDAETQTWTALGEDLPAGLKTKRKSVVFYREDLWDTAKWHDGSPVTIGDILFTFTMEMDLGYEESPFYDPAAAAGLQTTLASFRGMKLISIDPFIYEYYTESWSLDAEMNISDLYSVHFNYGKAPWPTLALGLLAELNGELAFSASKANELDAEWLGYQSGPSLPILAKWLDYAIENNWLPYKDFLGQYISDEEIATRYANVKKWYEAKGHFWIGDGPMYLERAYPIEKMVHLKRFEDYSEPADKWSMFDEPRVAEVEVSGPARVTSGSEAVFEVEVTFKGEAYRLEDITEVKFLVLDAAGNVALSGLGEGVADGLFEIVLTEEQTAALPVGSNTLDVIVLPRLVGGATFGSHTFVTLP
;
A
#
# COMPACT_ATOMS: atom_id res chain seq x y z
N GLY A 1 22.67 -18.17 -11.46
CA GLY A 1 22.92 -19.60 -11.28
C GLY A 1 22.07 -20.13 -10.15
N ASP A 2 21.86 -21.43 -10.12
CA ASP A 2 21.12 -22.14 -9.08
C ASP A 2 22.07 -22.54 -7.93
N PRO A 3 21.86 -22.07 -6.69
CA PRO A 3 22.70 -22.46 -5.56
C PRO A 3 22.60 -23.95 -5.21
N TYR A 4 21.46 -24.59 -5.49
CA TYR A 4 21.28 -26.03 -5.24
C TYR A 4 22.23 -26.88 -6.10
N ASN A 5 22.51 -26.42 -7.32
CA ASN A 5 23.45 -27.06 -8.24
C ASN A 5 24.91 -26.65 -7.97
N GLY A 6 25.19 -25.86 -6.93
CA GLY A 6 26.53 -25.36 -6.61
C GLY A 6 27.09 -24.36 -7.62
N GLU A 7 26.22 -23.72 -8.43
CA GLU A 7 26.65 -22.75 -9.45
C GLU A 7 27.18 -21.44 -8.82
N TRP A 8 26.85 -21.19 -7.56
CA TRP A 8 27.42 -20.14 -6.72
C TRP A 8 27.25 -20.49 -5.24
N HIS A 9 28.03 -19.85 -4.36
CA HIS A 9 28.05 -20.11 -2.91
C HIS A 9 27.77 -18.86 -2.07
N VAL A 10 28.25 -17.69 -2.51
CA VAL A 10 28.04 -16.41 -1.83
C VAL A 10 27.80 -15.34 -2.90
N TYR A 11 26.84 -14.44 -2.64
CA TYR A 11 26.63 -13.22 -3.41
C TYR A 11 26.31 -12.07 -2.45
N THR A 12 26.56 -10.84 -2.89
CA THR A 12 26.09 -9.64 -2.18
C THR A 12 24.80 -9.14 -2.82
N GLY A 13 23.76 -8.99 -2.00
CA GLY A 13 22.47 -8.44 -2.40
C GLY A 13 22.08 -7.25 -1.53
N GLY A 14 21.09 -6.49 -1.98
CA GLY A 14 20.47 -5.42 -1.21
C GLY A 14 18.95 -5.56 -1.26
N TRP A 15 18.28 -5.03 -0.24
CA TRP A 15 16.83 -4.98 -0.17
C TRP A 15 16.41 -3.58 0.23
N SER A 16 15.38 -3.04 -0.42
CA SER A 16 14.82 -1.72 -0.11
C SER A 16 13.32 -1.85 0.09
N ALA A 17 12.81 -1.23 1.15
CA ALA A 17 11.37 -1.06 1.31
C ALA A 17 10.89 0.05 0.36
N PRO A 18 9.85 -0.20 -0.47
CA PRO A 18 9.34 0.80 -1.41
C PRO A 18 8.52 1.91 -0.73
N VAL A 19 8.11 1.70 0.53
CA VAL A 19 7.34 2.61 1.38
C VAL A 19 7.68 2.38 2.85
N VAL A 20 7.33 3.32 3.73
CA VAL A 20 7.34 3.08 5.18
C VAL A 20 6.27 2.04 5.54
N TYR A 21 6.69 0.89 6.09
CA TYR A 21 5.77 -0.17 6.50
C TYR A 21 5.24 0.03 7.92
N ARG A 22 3.93 -0.10 8.10
CA ARG A 22 3.25 -0.11 9.41
C ARG A 22 3.38 -1.44 10.16
N ASP A 23 3.58 -2.54 9.42
CA ASP A 23 3.80 -3.88 9.97
C ASP A 23 4.82 -4.65 9.12
N GLN A 24 5.79 -5.26 9.79
CA GLN A 24 6.87 -6.02 9.17
C GLN A 24 6.66 -7.54 9.29
N GLY A 25 5.46 -8.01 9.67
CA GLY A 25 5.22 -9.43 9.96
C GLY A 25 5.48 -10.33 8.75
N HIS A 26 5.34 -9.75 7.56
CA HIS A 26 5.60 -10.42 6.30
C HIS A 26 7.08 -10.75 6.07
N ILE A 27 8.03 -10.04 6.69
CA ILE A 27 9.46 -10.13 6.35
C ILE A 27 10.03 -11.51 6.65
N PHE A 28 9.52 -12.19 7.68
CA PHE A 28 9.98 -13.52 8.05
C PHE A 28 9.63 -14.54 6.98
N ASN A 29 8.39 -14.51 6.49
CA ASN A 29 7.95 -15.32 5.36
C ASN A 29 8.67 -14.92 4.06
N GLN A 30 8.97 -13.63 3.88
CA GLN A 30 9.70 -13.16 2.71
C GLN A 30 11.13 -13.67 2.68
N MET A 31 11.83 -13.64 3.80
CA MET A 31 13.26 -13.87 3.84
C MET A 31 13.60 -15.32 4.20
N TYR A 32 12.91 -15.93 5.15
CA TYR A 32 13.36 -17.20 5.75
C TYR A 32 12.59 -18.42 5.27
N THR A 33 11.51 -18.27 4.50
CA THR A 33 10.69 -19.41 4.05
C THR A 33 10.61 -19.53 2.53
N ARG A 34 10.02 -20.64 2.06
CA ARG A 34 9.80 -20.93 0.63
C ARG A 34 8.49 -20.34 0.09
N ARG A 35 7.66 -19.71 0.93
CA ARG A 35 6.25 -19.39 0.61
C ARG A 35 6.06 -18.21 -0.34
N THR A 36 6.97 -17.24 -0.30
CA THR A 36 6.75 -15.90 -0.87
C THR A 36 7.52 -15.66 -2.17
N MET A 37 8.79 -16.07 -2.21
CA MET A 37 9.71 -15.77 -3.30
C MET A 37 9.96 -17.03 -4.12
N THR A 38 9.73 -16.96 -5.42
CA THR A 38 9.82 -18.11 -6.34
C THR A 38 11.24 -18.37 -6.87
N GLN A 39 12.18 -17.47 -6.60
CA GLN A 39 13.55 -17.56 -7.09
C GLN A 39 14.28 -18.77 -6.47
N PRO A 40 15.17 -19.46 -7.20
CA PRO A 40 15.82 -20.70 -6.75
C PRO A 40 16.49 -20.63 -5.38
N LEU A 41 17.09 -19.48 -5.02
CA LEU A 41 17.69 -19.26 -3.69
C LEU A 41 16.69 -19.48 -2.55
N TRP A 42 15.48 -18.95 -2.68
CA TRP A 42 14.45 -19.09 -1.64
C TRP A 42 13.89 -20.50 -1.60
N GLN A 43 13.75 -21.13 -2.77
CA GLN A 43 13.24 -22.50 -2.86
C GLN A 43 14.21 -23.54 -2.29
N ALA A 44 15.49 -23.18 -2.11
CA ALA A 44 16.51 -24.01 -1.47
C ALA A 44 16.57 -23.89 0.07
N LEU A 45 15.83 -22.94 0.69
CA LEU A 45 15.89 -22.71 2.14
C LEU A 45 15.32 -23.89 2.93
N GLU A 46 15.92 -24.30 4.04
CA GLU A 46 15.40 -25.33 4.94
C GLU A 46 15.18 -24.74 6.33
N PRO A 47 14.16 -23.86 6.51
CA PRO A 47 13.97 -23.15 7.76
C PRO A 47 13.72 -24.11 8.92
N ILE A 48 14.19 -23.72 10.11
CA ILE A 48 13.77 -24.33 11.38
C ILE A 48 12.23 -24.42 11.40
N PRO A 49 11.62 -25.61 11.63
CA PRO A 49 10.17 -25.78 11.53
C PRO A 49 9.34 -24.80 12.39
N GLU A 50 9.83 -24.45 13.57
CA GLU A 50 9.20 -23.46 14.45
C GLU A 50 9.23 -22.05 13.83
N LEU A 51 10.34 -21.66 13.20
CA LEU A 51 10.46 -20.38 12.50
C LEU A 51 9.48 -20.31 11.32
N ASP A 52 9.34 -21.41 10.58
CA ASP A 52 8.42 -21.52 9.45
C ASP A 52 6.96 -21.32 9.87
N GLU A 53 6.55 -21.96 10.99
CA GLU A 53 5.21 -21.81 11.57
C GLU A 53 4.94 -20.39 12.08
N ILE A 54 5.87 -19.82 12.86
CA ILE A 54 5.73 -18.45 13.39
C ILE A 54 5.70 -17.42 12.26
N SER A 55 6.52 -17.61 11.22
CA SER A 55 6.54 -16.75 10.03
C SER A 55 5.18 -16.70 9.35
N ASP A 56 4.50 -17.85 9.21
CA ASP A 56 3.16 -17.91 8.60
C ASP A 56 2.10 -17.29 9.51
N LYS A 57 2.17 -17.51 10.83
CA LYS A 57 1.27 -16.85 11.80
C LYS A 57 1.40 -15.33 11.76
N LEU A 58 2.63 -14.80 11.75
CA LEU A 58 2.88 -13.36 11.65
C LEU A 58 2.40 -12.80 10.31
N TYR A 59 2.66 -13.50 9.20
CA TYR A 59 2.21 -13.09 7.87
C TYR A 59 0.67 -13.04 7.76
N ARG A 60 -0.01 -14.05 8.31
CA ARG A 60 -1.48 -14.16 8.29
C ARG A 60 -2.18 -13.39 9.41
N LYS A 61 -1.41 -12.77 10.31
CA LYS A 61 -1.88 -12.08 11.51
C LYS A 61 -2.75 -12.98 12.41
N GLU A 62 -2.31 -14.22 12.60
CA GLU A 62 -2.94 -15.21 13.48
C GLU A 62 -2.49 -14.98 14.94
N PHE A 63 -2.84 -13.81 15.48
CA PHE A 63 -2.67 -13.42 16.87
C PHE A 63 -3.86 -12.57 17.30
N SER A 64 -4.19 -12.60 18.60
CA SER A 64 -5.33 -11.87 19.17
C SER A 64 -4.92 -10.68 20.01
N THR A 65 -3.66 -10.61 20.47
CA THR A 65 -3.18 -9.48 21.28
C THR A 65 -1.81 -8.97 20.84
N MET A 66 -1.47 -7.75 21.25
CA MET A 66 -0.15 -7.17 20.98
C MET A 66 0.97 -7.86 21.77
N GLU A 67 0.66 -8.42 22.94
CA GLU A 67 1.59 -9.23 23.74
C GLU A 67 1.91 -10.55 23.03
N GLU A 68 0.92 -11.23 22.48
CA GLU A 68 1.11 -12.45 21.69
C GLU A 68 1.94 -12.14 20.44
N ARG A 69 1.59 -11.07 19.71
CA ARG A 69 2.36 -10.61 18.55
C ARG A 69 3.81 -10.32 18.93
N LYS A 70 4.05 -9.62 20.04
CA LYS A 70 5.39 -9.31 20.55
C LYS A 70 6.18 -10.61 20.80
N ALA A 71 5.59 -11.58 21.49
CA ALA A 71 6.24 -12.86 21.79
C ALA A 71 6.60 -13.63 20.50
N LEU A 72 5.70 -13.64 19.50
CA LEU A 72 5.97 -14.23 18.20
C LEU A 72 7.14 -13.55 17.49
N TYR A 73 7.21 -12.22 17.51
CA TYR A 73 8.32 -11.46 16.93
C TYR A 73 9.66 -11.73 17.63
N GLU A 74 9.67 -11.73 18.97
CA GLU A 74 10.89 -12.00 19.75
C GLU A 74 11.44 -13.39 19.41
N ARG A 75 10.56 -14.40 19.36
CA ARG A 75 10.96 -15.77 19.01
C ARG A 75 11.38 -15.90 17.54
N ALA A 76 10.67 -15.25 16.62
CA ALA A 76 11.03 -15.26 15.21
C ALA A 76 12.40 -14.61 14.96
N LEU A 77 12.72 -13.50 15.64
CA LEU A 77 14.02 -12.84 15.55
C LEU A 77 15.15 -13.73 16.06
N GLU A 78 14.97 -14.37 17.22
CA GLU A 78 15.95 -15.32 17.78
C GLU A 78 16.24 -16.45 16.79
N LEU A 79 15.19 -17.13 16.31
CA LEU A 79 15.31 -18.25 15.37
C LEU A 79 15.86 -17.82 14.01
N ALA A 80 15.52 -16.62 13.53
CA ALA A 80 16.06 -16.08 12.29
C ALA A 80 17.58 -15.83 12.36
N PHE A 81 18.10 -15.43 13.53
CA PHE A 81 19.54 -15.32 13.76
C PHE A 81 20.22 -16.68 13.92
N GLU A 82 19.50 -17.71 14.39
CA GLU A 82 20.02 -19.07 14.48
C GLU A 82 20.06 -19.79 13.11
N ASP A 83 18.99 -19.68 12.32
CA ASP A 83 18.85 -20.28 10.98
C ASP A 83 19.70 -19.55 9.92
N SER A 84 19.71 -18.22 10.00
CA SER A 84 20.48 -17.23 9.23
C SER A 84 21.04 -17.68 7.87
N PRO A 85 20.18 -17.92 6.85
CA PRO A 85 20.63 -18.14 5.47
C PRO A 85 21.30 -16.90 4.83
N ARG A 86 21.41 -15.80 5.57
CA ARG A 86 21.97 -14.50 5.14
C ARG A 86 22.80 -13.90 6.26
N ILE A 87 23.83 -13.16 5.88
CA ILE A 87 24.64 -12.35 6.81
C ILE A 87 24.25 -10.89 6.58
N PHE A 88 23.57 -10.27 7.53
CA PHE A 88 23.27 -8.83 7.49
C PHE A 88 24.56 -8.05 7.77
N VAL A 89 25.01 -7.27 6.78
CA VAL A 89 26.34 -6.61 6.83
C VAL A 89 26.23 -5.15 7.28
N VAL A 90 25.36 -4.37 6.65
CA VAL A 90 25.14 -2.95 6.94
C VAL A 90 23.69 -2.58 6.69
N ASP A 91 23.20 -1.62 7.47
CA ASP A 91 22.08 -0.76 7.07
C ASP A 91 22.66 0.54 6.49
N GLN A 92 22.05 1.08 5.44
CA GLN A 92 22.59 2.21 4.70
C GLN A 92 21.64 3.41 4.73
N THR A 93 22.17 4.57 5.11
CA THR A 93 21.52 5.84 4.80
C THR A 93 21.81 6.21 3.35
N SER A 94 20.77 6.26 2.52
CA SER A 94 20.87 6.71 1.12
C SER A 94 20.51 8.19 1.01
N PHE A 95 20.95 8.85 -0.06
CA PHE A 95 20.59 10.23 -0.36
C PHE A 95 20.25 10.41 -1.85
N LEU A 96 19.31 11.28 -2.15
CA LEU A 96 18.99 11.72 -3.51
C LEU A 96 19.48 13.17 -3.66
N PRO A 97 20.55 13.43 -4.45
CA PRO A 97 21.04 14.78 -4.62
C PRO A 97 20.01 15.61 -5.40
N ARG A 98 19.60 16.74 -4.83
CA ARG A 98 18.75 17.73 -5.49
C ARG A 98 19.40 19.10 -5.46
N ARG A 99 18.98 19.96 -6.38
CA ARG A 99 19.27 21.39 -6.34
C ARG A 99 18.64 21.99 -5.07
N ALA A 100 19.34 22.90 -4.41
CA ALA A 100 18.92 23.45 -3.11
C ALA A 100 17.57 24.16 -3.19
N GLU A 101 17.30 24.81 -4.34
CA GLU A 101 16.06 25.51 -4.65
C GLU A 101 14.84 24.60 -4.91
N ILE A 102 15.03 23.28 -5.03
CA ILE A 102 13.95 22.33 -5.33
C ILE A 102 13.36 21.74 -4.06
N ALA A 103 12.07 21.93 -3.79
CA ALA A 103 11.34 21.17 -2.76
C ALA A 103 10.53 20.05 -3.43
N VAL A 104 10.45 18.88 -2.79
CA VAL A 104 9.65 17.73 -3.24
C VAL A 104 9.49 16.75 -2.09
N ALA A 105 8.28 16.20 -1.92
CA ALA A 105 8.04 15.14 -0.95
C ALA A 105 8.85 13.89 -1.29
N SER A 106 9.31 13.20 -0.25
CA SER A 106 10.07 11.95 -0.37
C SER A 106 9.60 11.00 0.71
N ASP A 107 9.35 9.75 0.33
CA ASP A 107 9.12 8.69 1.31
C ASP A 107 10.41 8.42 2.10
N LEU A 108 10.32 8.21 3.42
CA LEU A 108 11.48 7.97 4.28
C LEU A 108 12.19 6.64 3.96
N ALA A 109 11.49 5.68 3.35
CA ALA A 109 12.05 4.41 2.89
C ALA A 109 12.26 4.39 1.36
N GLY A 110 11.22 4.71 0.59
CA GLY A 110 11.19 4.58 -0.87
C GLY A 110 11.73 5.78 -1.66
N GLY A 111 12.12 6.86 -0.98
CA GLY A 111 12.60 8.09 -1.61
C GLY A 111 11.50 8.82 -2.41
N VAL A 112 11.91 9.69 -3.35
CA VAL A 112 10.98 10.45 -4.20
C VAL A 112 10.13 9.53 -5.09
N SER A 113 10.71 8.43 -5.57
CA SER A 113 9.97 7.44 -6.37
C SER A 113 8.92 6.68 -5.57
N GLY A 114 9.13 6.50 -4.26
CA GLY A 114 8.23 5.72 -3.39
C GLY A 114 6.88 6.40 -3.13
N THR A 115 6.84 7.74 -3.18
CA THR A 115 5.62 8.49 -2.86
C THR A 115 4.84 8.92 -4.10
N GLY A 116 3.50 8.85 -4.02
CA GLY A 116 2.61 9.44 -5.02
C GLY A 116 2.48 10.97 -4.92
N LEU A 117 3.10 11.60 -3.91
CA LEU A 117 3.00 13.03 -3.64
C LEU A 117 4.06 13.89 -4.34
N TRP A 118 5.10 13.27 -4.92
CA TRP A 118 6.14 14.03 -5.62
C TRP A 118 5.59 14.99 -6.70
N PRO A 119 4.56 14.65 -7.51
CA PRO A 119 4.10 15.53 -8.58
C PRO A 119 3.36 16.77 -8.08
N THR A 120 2.73 16.70 -6.90
CA THR A 120 1.97 17.80 -6.30
C THR A 120 2.79 18.65 -5.34
N THR A 121 3.94 18.16 -4.90
CA THR A 121 4.86 18.86 -3.97
C THR A 121 6.12 19.39 -4.66
N LEU A 122 6.40 18.98 -5.91
CA LEU A 122 7.56 19.44 -6.65
C LEU A 122 7.49 20.95 -6.94
N ARG A 123 8.43 21.71 -6.40
CA ARG A 123 8.49 23.18 -6.51
C ARG A 123 9.93 23.67 -6.67
N ARG A 124 10.12 24.80 -7.35
CA ARG A 124 11.39 25.55 -7.37
C ARG A 124 11.20 26.89 -6.67
N GLY A 125 11.43 26.94 -5.36
CA GLY A 125 11.06 28.11 -4.54
C GLY A 125 9.61 28.53 -4.80
N ASP A 126 9.39 29.81 -5.07
CA ASP A 126 8.08 30.39 -5.39
C ASP A 126 7.79 30.49 -6.90
N GLU A 127 8.57 29.80 -7.76
CA GLU A 127 8.36 29.81 -9.21
C GLU A 127 7.01 29.17 -9.59
N ILE A 128 6.16 29.93 -10.29
CA ILE A 128 4.90 29.42 -10.85
C ILE A 128 5.18 28.85 -12.24
N GLY A 129 4.92 27.55 -12.42
CA GLY A 129 5.17 26.84 -13.65
C GLY A 129 6.66 26.51 -13.84
N GLY A 130 7.08 26.41 -15.10
CA GLY A 130 8.47 26.11 -15.46
C GLY A 130 8.72 24.64 -15.82
N VAL A 131 10.00 24.28 -15.91
CA VAL A 131 10.46 22.95 -16.32
C VAL A 131 11.47 22.43 -15.30
N ILE A 132 11.25 21.21 -14.85
CA ILE A 132 12.17 20.42 -14.02
C ILE A 132 12.67 19.23 -14.84
N THR A 133 13.98 19.02 -14.83
CA THR A 133 14.60 17.81 -15.37
C THR A 133 15.00 16.91 -14.21
N ILE A 134 14.41 15.72 -14.15
CA ILE A 134 14.73 14.71 -13.16
C ILE A 134 15.65 13.68 -13.82
N GLY A 135 16.84 13.47 -13.25
CA GLY A 135 17.71 12.38 -13.66
C GLY A 135 17.24 11.08 -13.01
N SER A 136 16.95 10.06 -13.82
CA SER A 136 16.67 8.70 -13.36
C SER A 136 17.73 7.75 -13.93
N GLN A 137 18.01 6.65 -13.23
CA GLN A 137 18.93 5.63 -13.73
C GLN A 137 18.41 4.97 -15.01
N GLN A 138 17.10 4.72 -15.07
CA GLN A 138 16.39 4.14 -16.21
C GLN A 138 14.97 4.74 -16.30
N VAL A 139 14.31 4.55 -17.44
CA VAL A 139 12.87 4.76 -17.65
C VAL A 139 12.49 4.05 -18.96
N LEU A 140 11.24 3.64 -19.09
CA LEU A 140 10.76 2.77 -20.18
C LEU A 140 11.56 1.46 -20.19
N VAL A 141 11.63 0.79 -19.02
CA VAL A 141 12.28 -0.52 -18.88
C VAL A 141 11.35 -1.60 -19.43
N GLU A 142 10.10 -1.58 -18.99
CA GLU A 142 9.04 -2.50 -19.43
C GLU A 142 7.82 -1.73 -19.95
N PRO A 143 6.87 -2.41 -20.64
CA PRO A 143 5.64 -1.79 -21.10
C PRO A 143 4.83 -1.16 -19.96
N TRP A 144 4.27 0.02 -20.22
CA TRP A 144 3.37 0.68 -19.28
C TRP A 144 1.95 0.21 -19.59
N ASN A 145 1.45 -0.73 -18.79
CA ASN A 145 0.06 -1.14 -18.76
C ASN A 145 -0.40 -1.33 -17.29
N PRO A 146 -1.60 -0.87 -16.91
CA PRO A 146 -2.09 -0.96 -15.53
C PRO A 146 -2.36 -2.38 -14.99
N VAL A 147 -2.41 -3.41 -15.83
CA VAL A 147 -2.89 -4.74 -15.41
C VAL A 147 -1.72 -5.64 -15.00
N ALA A 148 -0.71 -5.75 -15.88
CA ALA A 148 0.45 -6.59 -15.67
C ALA A 148 1.67 -6.01 -16.42
N GLY A 149 1.92 -4.71 -16.24
CA GLY A 149 3.05 -3.98 -16.82
C GLY A 149 4.23 -3.81 -15.86
N SER A 150 5.03 -2.77 -16.09
CA SER A 150 6.27 -2.52 -15.33
C SER A 150 6.08 -2.31 -13.83
N ASN A 151 6.67 -3.17 -12.97
CA ASN A 151 6.85 -2.91 -11.52
C ASN A 151 8.15 -2.17 -11.20
N TRP A 152 8.99 -1.85 -12.19
CA TRP A 152 10.28 -1.22 -11.93
C TRP A 152 10.10 0.13 -11.25
N THR A 153 10.76 0.35 -10.11
CA THR A 153 10.67 1.61 -9.34
C THR A 153 10.94 2.85 -10.21
N PHE A 154 11.81 2.70 -11.21
CA PHE A 154 12.16 3.77 -12.15
C PHE A 154 11.03 4.12 -13.12
N ASP A 155 10.26 3.14 -13.59
CA ASP A 155 9.07 3.36 -14.42
C ASP A 155 7.90 3.87 -13.56
N GLN A 156 7.82 3.39 -12.31
CA GLN A 156 6.80 3.82 -11.36
C GLN A 156 6.88 5.31 -11.00
N LEU A 157 8.08 5.90 -11.01
CA LEU A 157 8.25 7.34 -10.74
C LEU A 157 7.35 8.21 -11.65
N PRO A 158 7.45 8.17 -12.99
CA PRO A 158 6.56 8.92 -13.86
C PRO A 158 5.14 8.35 -13.94
N ILE A 159 4.93 7.03 -13.85
CA ILE A 159 3.58 6.44 -13.86
C ILE A 159 2.74 6.97 -12.68
N ARG A 160 3.30 7.09 -11.48
CA ARG A 160 2.59 7.60 -10.29
C ARG A 160 2.09 9.03 -10.43
N ALA A 161 2.70 9.83 -11.31
CA ALA A 161 2.24 11.18 -11.61
C ALA A 161 1.00 11.21 -12.50
N THR A 162 0.75 10.12 -13.23
CA THR A 162 -0.34 10.05 -14.18
C THR A 162 -1.64 9.51 -13.61
N PHE A 163 -1.70 9.13 -12.34
CA PHE A 163 -2.95 8.66 -11.74
C PHE A 163 -3.22 9.21 -10.34
N ASP A 164 -4.51 9.34 -10.05
CA ASP A 164 -5.07 9.79 -8.78
C ASP A 164 -5.66 8.62 -7.98
N ARG A 165 -5.97 8.86 -6.69
CA ARG A 165 -6.28 7.79 -5.73
C ARG A 165 -7.41 8.19 -4.76
N GLY A 166 -8.07 7.23 -4.12
CA GLY A 166 -9.00 7.52 -3.03
C GLY A 166 -8.30 8.02 -1.77
N ILE A 167 -7.11 7.46 -1.50
CA ILE A 167 -6.23 7.79 -0.38
C ILE A 167 -4.81 8.15 -0.85
N MET A 168 -4.06 8.86 -0.01
CA MET A 168 -2.62 9.05 -0.18
C MET A 168 -1.86 8.39 0.98
N THR A 169 -0.82 7.61 0.65
CA THR A 169 0.11 7.09 1.65
C THR A 169 0.96 8.22 2.19
N ASP A 170 0.99 8.35 3.50
CA ASP A 170 1.87 9.25 4.23
C ASP A 170 3.33 8.82 3.97
N PRO A 171 4.15 9.67 3.32
CA PRO A 171 5.53 9.33 2.98
C PRO A 171 6.42 9.18 4.22
N PHE A 172 5.98 9.68 5.37
CA PHE A 172 6.76 9.68 6.59
C PHE A 172 6.30 8.57 7.52
N THR A 173 5.00 8.34 7.67
CA THR A 173 4.47 7.36 8.65
C THR A 173 4.03 6.04 8.02
N GLY A 174 3.81 6.00 6.70
CA GLY A 174 3.26 4.86 5.99
C GLY A 174 1.75 4.66 6.16
N ASN A 175 1.08 5.47 6.99
CA ASN A 175 -0.36 5.38 7.17
C ASN A 175 -1.13 6.11 6.05
N TYR A 176 -2.46 6.08 6.03
CA TYR A 176 -3.26 6.65 4.95
C TYR A 176 -3.94 7.97 5.33
N HIS A 177 -3.85 8.95 4.41
CA HIS A 177 -4.60 10.20 4.42
C HIS A 177 -5.74 10.16 3.41
N PRO A 178 -6.91 10.75 3.73
CA PRO A 178 -8.02 10.84 2.79
C PRO A 178 -7.67 11.79 1.63
N HIS A 179 -8.07 11.44 0.40
CA HIS A 179 -7.88 12.28 -0.78
C HIS A 179 -9.17 12.53 -1.56
N ARG A 180 -9.66 11.51 -2.29
CA ARG A 180 -11.02 11.49 -2.88
C ARG A 180 -12.04 10.82 -1.97
N ILE A 181 -11.57 9.98 -1.06
CA ILE A 181 -12.35 9.49 0.06
C ILE A 181 -12.44 10.61 1.09
N GLU A 182 -13.63 10.83 1.63
CA GLU A 182 -13.89 11.83 2.67
C GLU A 182 -13.78 11.19 4.07
N ARG A 183 -14.40 10.02 4.25
CA ARG A 183 -14.39 9.28 5.52
C ARG A 183 -14.59 7.78 5.31
N MET A 184 -14.28 7.00 6.34
CA MET A 184 -14.49 5.56 6.35
C MET A 184 -15.01 5.08 7.71
N GLU A 185 -15.95 4.13 7.71
CA GLU A 185 -16.35 3.40 8.92
C GLU A 185 -15.79 1.98 8.84
N VAL A 186 -15.00 1.58 9.83
CA VAL A 186 -14.41 0.25 9.96
C VAL A 186 -15.05 -0.47 11.13
N ILE A 187 -15.66 -1.61 10.84
CA ILE A 187 -16.20 -2.53 11.84
C ILE A 187 -15.33 -3.79 11.81
N VAL A 188 -14.74 -4.15 12.95
CA VAL A 188 -13.92 -5.35 13.10
C VAL A 188 -14.49 -6.29 14.14
N LEU A 189 -14.18 -7.58 14.00
CA LEU A 189 -14.56 -8.59 14.99
C LEU A 189 -13.96 -8.25 16.35
N GLU A 190 -14.76 -8.37 17.41
CA GLU A 190 -14.33 -8.16 18.78
C GLU A 190 -13.15 -9.08 19.14
N GLY A 191 -12.13 -8.52 19.79
CA GLY A 191 -10.88 -9.20 20.15
C GLY A 191 -9.72 -9.01 19.17
N LEU A 192 -9.93 -8.39 18.01
CA LEU A 192 -8.81 -8.03 17.12
C LEU A 192 -8.05 -6.79 17.66
N PRO A 193 -6.71 -6.76 17.62
CA PRO A 193 -5.91 -5.65 18.14
C PRO A 193 -5.80 -4.49 17.14
N VAL A 194 -6.95 -3.94 16.72
CA VAL A 194 -7.02 -2.82 15.77
C VAL A 194 -7.14 -1.50 16.52
N ALA A 195 -6.35 -0.51 16.13
CA ALA A 195 -6.36 0.84 16.70
C ALA A 195 -6.53 1.89 15.60
N LYS A 196 -7.03 3.07 15.98
CA LYS A 196 -7.19 4.24 15.12
C LYS A 196 -6.19 5.32 15.54
N SER A 197 -5.69 6.08 14.58
CA SER A 197 -4.80 7.22 14.77
C SER A 197 -5.28 8.53 14.12
N SER A 198 -6.34 8.50 13.30
CA SER A 198 -6.84 9.65 12.55
C SER A 198 -8.37 9.76 12.52
N ASP A 199 -8.88 10.99 12.45
CA ASP A 199 -10.31 11.30 12.59
C ASP A 199 -11.16 11.00 11.35
N TRP A 200 -10.56 10.82 10.18
CA TRP A 200 -11.31 10.46 8.96
C TRP A 200 -11.86 9.03 8.97
N VAL A 201 -11.44 8.21 9.95
CA VAL A 201 -11.93 6.84 10.15
C VAL A 201 -12.72 6.75 11.45
N ASP A 202 -13.84 6.04 11.44
CA ASP A 202 -14.54 5.60 12.65
C ASP A 202 -14.29 4.11 12.85
N LEU A 203 -13.77 3.72 14.02
CA LEU A 203 -13.52 2.31 14.37
C LEU A 203 -14.59 1.80 15.35
N LYS A 204 -15.21 0.67 15.03
CA LYS A 204 -16.20 -0.02 15.86
C LYS A 204 -15.84 -1.50 15.96
N PHE A 205 -16.19 -2.11 17.10
CA PHE A 205 -16.06 -3.55 17.32
C PHE A 205 -17.44 -4.20 17.36
N ALA A 206 -17.57 -5.38 16.78
CA ALA A 206 -18.80 -6.16 16.79
C ALA A 206 -18.50 -7.63 17.10
N ASN A 207 -19.37 -8.28 17.87
CA ASN A 207 -19.30 -9.71 18.13
C ASN A 207 -19.45 -10.56 16.85
N GLU A 208 -20.12 -10.01 15.84
CA GLU A 208 -20.38 -10.67 14.58
C GLU A 208 -20.57 -9.63 13.46
N ILE A 209 -20.10 -9.97 12.26
CA ILE A 209 -20.28 -9.16 11.05
C ILE A 209 -20.84 -10.08 9.97
N ILE A 210 -22.09 -9.84 9.56
CA ILE A 210 -22.80 -10.63 8.56
C ILE A 210 -22.72 -9.92 7.21
N VAL A 211 -22.38 -10.67 6.15
CA VAL A 211 -22.44 -10.20 4.77
C VAL A 211 -23.91 -10.18 4.30
N PRO A 212 -24.42 -9.04 3.79
CA PRO A 212 -25.78 -8.93 3.28
C PRO A 212 -26.04 -9.87 2.10
N GLY A 213 -27.26 -10.40 2.02
CA GLY A 213 -27.67 -11.29 0.94
C GLY A 213 -27.52 -10.70 -0.47
N ASP A 214 -27.63 -9.38 -0.62
CA ASP A 214 -27.50 -8.66 -1.89
C ASP A 214 -26.06 -8.21 -2.21
N ALA A 215 -25.07 -8.51 -1.36
CA ALA A 215 -23.67 -8.24 -1.66
C ALA A 215 -23.16 -9.16 -2.78
N TRP A 216 -22.32 -8.64 -3.68
CA TRP A 216 -21.63 -9.42 -4.71
C TRP A 216 -20.47 -10.19 -4.08
N VAL A 217 -20.48 -11.52 -4.19
CA VAL A 217 -19.50 -12.39 -3.52
C VAL A 217 -18.63 -13.19 -4.48
N GLU A 218 -19.06 -13.35 -5.72
CA GLU A 218 -18.34 -14.11 -6.74
C GLU A 218 -18.70 -13.60 -8.13
N TRP A 219 -17.71 -13.61 -9.03
CA TRP A 219 -17.92 -13.30 -10.43
C TRP A 219 -18.18 -14.59 -11.22
N ASP A 220 -19.22 -14.60 -12.05
CA ASP A 220 -19.51 -15.67 -13.01
C ASP A 220 -18.92 -15.29 -14.38
N PRO A 221 -17.75 -15.85 -14.77
CA PRO A 221 -17.08 -15.50 -16.02
C PRO A 221 -17.84 -16.02 -17.27
N VAL A 222 -18.69 -17.04 -17.12
CA VAL A 222 -19.44 -17.64 -18.23
C VAL A 222 -20.66 -16.81 -18.57
N ASN A 223 -21.43 -16.43 -17.54
CA ASN A 223 -22.63 -15.60 -17.72
C ASN A 223 -22.35 -14.10 -17.60
N GLN A 224 -21.09 -13.71 -17.36
CA GLN A 224 -20.63 -12.32 -17.22
C GLN A 224 -21.47 -11.48 -16.26
N ARG A 225 -21.68 -12.01 -15.05
CA ARG A 225 -22.46 -11.35 -13.99
C ARG A 225 -21.88 -11.60 -12.60
N TRP A 226 -22.19 -10.71 -11.67
CA TRP A 226 -21.93 -10.95 -10.26
C TRP A 226 -23.01 -11.85 -9.64
N ILE A 227 -22.57 -12.81 -8.85
CA ILE A 227 -23.40 -13.68 -8.01
C ILE A 227 -23.52 -13.03 -6.63
N THR A 228 -24.75 -12.93 -6.13
CA THR A 228 -25.01 -12.38 -4.80
C THR A 228 -24.79 -13.40 -3.69
N ALA A 229 -24.57 -12.95 -2.45
CA ALA A 229 -24.45 -13.85 -1.31
C ALA A 229 -25.68 -14.76 -1.16
N ALA A 230 -26.88 -14.20 -1.33
CA ALA A 230 -28.13 -14.97 -1.26
C ALA A 230 -28.21 -16.04 -2.35
N GLU A 231 -27.73 -15.76 -3.57
CA GLU A 231 -27.68 -16.75 -4.66
C GLU A 231 -26.63 -17.83 -4.40
N LYS A 232 -25.40 -17.45 -4.05
CA LYS A 232 -24.27 -18.37 -3.87
C LYS A 232 -24.53 -19.34 -2.72
N TYR A 233 -25.09 -18.82 -1.63
CA TYR A 233 -25.31 -19.54 -0.39
C TYR A 233 -26.78 -19.91 -0.20
N ALA A 234 -27.56 -20.08 -1.28
CA ALA A 234 -28.97 -20.52 -1.21
C ALA A 234 -29.13 -21.99 -0.77
N ASP A 235 -28.13 -22.84 -1.06
CA ASP A 235 -28.19 -24.30 -0.87
C ASP A 235 -27.30 -24.82 0.28
N GLU A 236 -26.48 -23.98 0.90
CA GLU A 236 -25.54 -24.38 1.97
C GLU A 236 -26.25 -24.58 3.32
N ALA A 237 -26.84 -25.77 3.53
CA ALA A 237 -27.49 -26.07 4.79
C ALA A 237 -26.57 -25.78 5.99
N ILE A 238 -27.03 -24.99 6.95
CA ILE A 238 -26.26 -24.66 8.15
C ILE A 238 -26.49 -25.77 9.18
N TRP A 239 -25.39 -26.28 9.74
CA TRP A 239 -25.44 -27.17 10.89
C TRP A 239 -25.71 -26.35 12.17
N ASP A 240 -26.88 -26.55 12.75
CA ASP A 240 -27.22 -25.99 14.05
C ASP A 240 -26.66 -26.91 15.16
N ALA A 241 -25.71 -26.39 15.94
CA ALA A 241 -25.07 -27.12 17.02
C ALA A 241 -25.95 -27.32 18.26
N GLU A 242 -26.96 -26.47 18.49
CA GLU A 242 -27.92 -26.61 19.59
C GLU A 242 -29.00 -27.64 19.26
N THR A 243 -29.50 -27.65 18.02
CA THR A 243 -30.58 -28.55 17.60
C THR A 243 -30.09 -29.80 16.89
N GLN A 244 -28.81 -29.88 16.51
CA GLN A 244 -28.19 -30.99 15.77
C GLN A 244 -28.91 -31.29 14.45
N THR A 245 -29.36 -30.25 13.74
CA THR A 245 -30.06 -30.39 12.47
C THR A 245 -29.42 -29.53 11.38
N TRP A 246 -29.56 -30.00 10.14
CA TRP A 246 -29.20 -29.26 8.92
C TRP A 246 -30.42 -28.45 8.47
N THR A 247 -30.29 -27.13 8.38
CA THR A 247 -31.40 -26.26 7.93
C THR A 247 -31.09 -25.70 6.54
N ALA A 248 -31.95 -25.98 5.56
CA ALA A 248 -31.85 -25.37 4.22
C ALA A 248 -32.09 -23.85 4.30
N LEU A 249 -31.38 -23.05 3.49
CA LEU A 249 -31.57 -21.60 3.54
C LEU A 249 -32.86 -21.22 2.80
N GLY A 250 -33.83 -20.71 3.54
CA GLY A 250 -34.96 -19.97 2.99
C GLY A 250 -34.61 -18.50 2.81
N GLU A 251 -35.55 -17.73 2.23
CA GLU A 251 -35.45 -16.30 1.89
C GLU A 251 -35.08 -15.33 3.04
N ASP A 252 -34.97 -15.83 4.28
CA ASP A 252 -34.50 -15.09 5.46
C ASP A 252 -33.25 -15.80 6.02
N LEU A 253 -32.04 -15.26 5.76
CA LEU A 253 -30.74 -15.76 6.23
C LEU A 253 -30.58 -15.59 7.77
N PRO A 254 -30.61 -16.64 8.62
CA PRO A 254 -30.39 -16.48 10.07
C PRO A 254 -29.00 -16.94 10.53
N ALA A 255 -28.05 -17.19 9.62
CA ALA A 255 -26.61 -17.20 9.91
C ALA A 255 -25.81 -16.98 8.61
N GLY A 256 -25.99 -15.81 7.99
CA GLY A 256 -25.32 -15.43 6.74
C GLY A 256 -23.79 -15.49 6.83
N LEU A 257 -23.13 -15.50 5.67
CA LEU A 257 -21.67 -15.50 5.55
C LEU A 257 -21.07 -14.47 6.52
N LYS A 258 -20.21 -14.93 7.43
CA LYS A 258 -19.59 -14.09 8.46
C LYS A 258 -18.23 -13.62 7.99
N THR A 259 -17.77 -12.51 8.56
CA THR A 259 -16.42 -12.03 8.29
C THR A 259 -15.76 -11.32 9.47
N LYS A 260 -14.43 -11.13 9.39
CA LYS A 260 -13.64 -10.43 10.40
C LYS A 260 -13.71 -8.91 10.28
N ARG A 261 -13.97 -8.38 9.09
CA ARG A 261 -13.94 -6.95 8.81
C ARG A 261 -15.00 -6.52 7.80
N LYS A 262 -15.65 -5.39 8.10
CA LYS A 262 -16.42 -4.58 7.15
C LYS A 262 -15.87 -3.16 7.12
N SER A 263 -15.68 -2.61 5.92
CA SER A 263 -15.41 -1.18 5.72
C SER A 263 -16.54 -0.54 4.91
N VAL A 264 -17.09 0.58 5.38
CA VAL A 264 -17.99 1.46 4.62
C VAL A 264 -17.20 2.68 4.21
N VAL A 265 -17.07 2.90 2.90
CA VAL A 265 -16.21 3.96 2.36
C VAL A 265 -17.08 5.03 1.72
N PHE A 266 -16.85 6.29 2.09
CA PHE A 266 -17.59 7.44 1.61
C PHE A 266 -16.66 8.33 0.80
N TYR A 267 -16.90 8.45 -0.51
CA TYR A 267 -16.23 9.43 -1.33
C TYR A 267 -16.86 10.81 -1.15
N ARG A 268 -16.08 11.85 -1.46
CA ARG A 268 -16.56 13.22 -1.48
C ARG A 268 -17.77 13.34 -2.41
N GLU A 269 -18.73 14.18 -2.03
CA GLU A 269 -19.93 14.45 -2.84
C GLU A 269 -19.59 15.02 -4.22
N ASP A 270 -18.47 15.73 -4.35
CA ASP A 270 -18.02 16.35 -5.60
C ASP A 270 -17.19 15.42 -6.51
N LEU A 271 -17.08 14.12 -6.19
CA LEU A 271 -16.22 13.19 -6.91
C LEU A 271 -16.46 13.22 -8.42
N TRP A 272 -17.72 13.07 -8.83
CA TRP A 272 -18.09 12.96 -10.25
C TRP A 272 -17.98 14.29 -11.02
N ASP A 273 -18.05 15.41 -10.32
CA ASP A 273 -17.88 16.75 -10.90
C ASP A 273 -16.41 17.12 -11.09
N THR A 274 -15.54 16.60 -10.22
CA THR A 274 -14.13 17.02 -10.12
C THR A 274 -13.13 16.03 -10.71
N ALA A 275 -13.45 14.74 -10.74
CA ALA A 275 -12.57 13.70 -11.25
C ALA A 275 -12.65 13.62 -12.79
N LYS A 276 -11.51 13.81 -13.47
CA LYS A 276 -11.42 13.76 -14.93
C LYS A 276 -10.20 12.98 -15.39
N TRP A 277 -10.38 12.24 -16.46
CA TRP A 277 -9.29 11.63 -17.22
C TRP A 277 -8.55 12.68 -18.06
N HIS A 278 -7.30 12.40 -18.39
CA HIS A 278 -6.43 13.29 -19.16
C HIS A 278 -6.93 13.59 -20.57
N ASP A 279 -7.80 12.73 -21.12
CA ASP A 279 -8.48 12.98 -22.40
C ASP A 279 -9.68 13.95 -22.28
N GLY A 280 -9.97 14.44 -21.07
CA GLY A 280 -11.04 15.37 -20.75
C GLY A 280 -12.36 14.69 -20.38
N SER A 281 -12.43 13.36 -20.42
CA SER A 281 -13.65 12.63 -20.05
C SER A 281 -13.86 12.63 -18.52
N PRO A 282 -15.11 12.73 -18.01
CA PRO A 282 -15.37 12.63 -16.56
C PRO A 282 -15.11 11.20 -16.07
N VAL A 283 -14.58 10.99 -14.87
CA VAL A 283 -14.57 9.64 -14.27
C VAL A 283 -16.02 9.24 -13.97
N THR A 284 -16.40 8.00 -14.29
CA THR A 284 -17.77 7.49 -14.02
C THR A 284 -17.71 6.22 -13.18
N ILE A 285 -18.87 5.80 -12.63
CA ILE A 285 -19.00 4.51 -11.96
C ILE A 285 -18.63 3.33 -12.88
N GLY A 286 -18.79 3.51 -14.20
CA GLY A 286 -18.35 2.55 -15.21
C GLY A 286 -16.86 2.26 -15.16
N ASP A 287 -16.02 3.28 -14.94
CA ASP A 287 -14.56 3.11 -14.82
C ASP A 287 -14.17 2.24 -13.60
N ILE A 288 -14.90 2.40 -12.49
CA ILE A 288 -14.69 1.66 -11.24
C ILE A 288 -15.18 0.21 -11.37
N LEU A 289 -16.42 0.02 -11.82
CA LEU A 289 -17.02 -1.31 -11.93
C LEU A 289 -16.37 -2.15 -13.02
N PHE A 290 -15.94 -1.54 -14.13
CA PHE A 290 -15.17 -2.23 -15.15
C PHE A 290 -13.88 -2.81 -14.58
N THR A 291 -13.13 -1.99 -13.83
CA THR A 291 -11.87 -2.39 -13.17
C THR A 291 -12.10 -3.53 -12.18
N PHE A 292 -13.09 -3.38 -11.30
CA PHE A 292 -13.43 -4.38 -10.29
C PHE A 292 -13.85 -5.72 -10.91
N THR A 293 -14.64 -5.71 -11.99
CA THR A 293 -15.03 -6.91 -12.73
C THR A 293 -13.85 -7.55 -13.45
N MET A 294 -13.07 -6.76 -14.19
CA MET A 294 -11.95 -7.26 -14.99
C MET A 294 -10.89 -7.94 -14.12
N GLU A 295 -10.58 -7.39 -12.95
CA GLU A 295 -9.59 -7.96 -12.02
C GLU A 295 -9.95 -9.40 -11.61
N MET A 296 -11.23 -9.67 -11.35
CA MET A 296 -11.68 -11.02 -11.02
C MET A 296 -11.68 -11.92 -12.26
N ASP A 297 -12.25 -11.42 -13.36
CA ASP A 297 -12.52 -12.20 -14.56
C ASP A 297 -11.25 -12.79 -15.20
N LEU A 298 -10.16 -12.02 -15.25
CA LEU A 298 -8.88 -12.46 -15.83
C LEU A 298 -8.30 -13.72 -15.16
N GLY A 299 -8.64 -13.98 -13.89
CA GLY A 299 -8.10 -15.13 -13.14
C GLY A 299 -8.89 -16.44 -13.31
N TYR A 300 -10.08 -16.41 -13.89
CA TYR A 300 -10.91 -17.61 -14.08
C TYR A 300 -10.58 -18.30 -15.40
N GLU A 301 -10.34 -19.62 -15.37
CA GLU A 301 -10.03 -20.42 -16.57
C GLU A 301 -11.16 -20.39 -17.62
N GLU A 302 -12.40 -20.21 -17.16
CA GLU A 302 -13.58 -20.13 -18.01
C GLU A 302 -13.74 -18.75 -18.68
N SER A 303 -13.00 -17.73 -18.25
CA SER A 303 -13.06 -16.41 -18.86
C SER A 303 -12.46 -16.44 -20.27
N PRO A 304 -13.09 -15.77 -21.25
CA PRO A 304 -12.48 -15.58 -22.57
C PRO A 304 -11.20 -14.72 -22.51
N PHE A 305 -10.96 -14.03 -21.39
CA PHE A 305 -9.78 -13.21 -21.15
C PHE A 305 -8.77 -13.87 -20.20
N TYR A 306 -8.94 -15.15 -19.86
CA TYR A 306 -8.13 -15.87 -18.88
C TYR A 306 -6.62 -15.64 -19.05
N ASP A 307 -5.94 -15.20 -17.99
CA ASP A 307 -4.50 -15.11 -17.88
C ASP A 307 -4.01 -15.99 -16.73
N PRO A 308 -3.21 -17.04 -16.99
CA PRO A 308 -2.64 -17.88 -15.94
C PRO A 308 -1.85 -17.11 -14.86
N ALA A 309 -1.26 -15.97 -15.22
CA ALA A 309 -0.57 -15.10 -14.26
C ALA A 309 -1.53 -14.40 -13.29
N ALA A 310 -2.78 -14.16 -13.70
CA ALA A 310 -3.82 -13.59 -12.85
C ALA A 310 -4.48 -14.63 -11.92
N ALA A 311 -4.46 -15.92 -12.29
CA ALA A 311 -5.08 -17.00 -11.51
C ALA A 311 -4.58 -17.08 -10.06
N ALA A 312 -3.26 -16.94 -9.85
CA ALA A 312 -2.67 -16.95 -8.50
C ALA A 312 -3.10 -15.73 -7.66
N GLY A 313 -3.23 -14.58 -8.31
CA GLY A 313 -3.77 -13.36 -7.69
C GLY A 313 -5.23 -13.55 -7.27
N LEU A 314 -6.05 -14.08 -8.17
CA LEU A 314 -7.47 -14.36 -7.90
C LEU A 314 -7.65 -15.32 -6.71
N GLN A 315 -6.87 -16.40 -6.64
CA GLN A 315 -6.93 -17.33 -5.49
C GLN A 315 -6.63 -16.63 -4.16
N THR A 316 -5.64 -15.72 -4.16
CA THR A 316 -5.30 -14.91 -2.98
C THR A 316 -6.44 -13.97 -2.60
N THR A 317 -7.05 -13.33 -3.59
CA THR A 317 -8.22 -12.46 -3.39
C THR A 317 -9.41 -13.23 -2.83
N LEU A 318 -9.81 -14.34 -3.45
CA LEU A 318 -10.94 -15.18 -3.04
C LEU A 318 -10.75 -15.80 -1.63
N ALA A 319 -9.51 -16.05 -1.21
CA ALA A 319 -9.24 -16.54 0.15
C ALA A 319 -9.75 -15.57 1.23
N SER A 320 -9.69 -14.25 0.95
CA SER A 320 -10.06 -13.21 1.91
C SER A 320 -11.33 -12.44 1.55
N PHE A 321 -11.73 -12.35 0.28
CA PHE A 321 -12.91 -11.62 -0.16
C PHE A 321 -14.19 -12.31 0.33
N ARG A 322 -15.11 -11.53 0.89
CA ARG A 322 -16.41 -12.04 1.36
C ARG A 322 -17.58 -11.28 0.78
N GLY A 323 -17.36 -10.09 0.22
CA GLY A 323 -18.35 -9.43 -0.61
C GLY A 323 -18.13 -7.93 -0.79
N MET A 324 -18.77 -7.38 -1.80
CA MET A 324 -18.87 -5.94 -2.04
C MET A 324 -20.33 -5.57 -2.24
N LYS A 325 -20.78 -4.50 -1.59
CA LYS A 325 -22.14 -3.98 -1.74
C LYS A 325 -22.11 -2.51 -2.11
N LEU A 326 -22.63 -2.18 -3.29
CA LEU A 326 -22.85 -0.81 -3.70
C LEU A 326 -24.05 -0.23 -2.93
N ILE A 327 -23.82 0.84 -2.16
CA ILE A 327 -24.86 1.50 -1.36
C ILE A 327 -25.46 2.68 -2.12
N SER A 328 -24.59 3.47 -2.75
CA SER A 328 -24.98 4.65 -3.52
C SER A 328 -23.94 4.91 -4.61
N ILE A 329 -24.38 5.38 -5.76
CA ILE A 329 -23.50 5.85 -6.85
C ILE A 329 -23.15 7.32 -6.66
N ASP A 330 -24.11 8.16 -6.26
CA ASP A 330 -23.92 9.61 -6.13
C ASP A 330 -24.64 10.11 -4.86
N PRO A 331 -23.91 10.38 -3.75
CA PRO A 331 -22.46 10.22 -3.60
C PRO A 331 -22.03 8.74 -3.66
N PHE A 332 -20.77 8.48 -4.03
CA PHE A 332 -20.26 7.12 -4.16
C PHE A 332 -19.97 6.50 -2.79
N ILE A 333 -20.72 5.46 -2.44
CA ILE A 333 -20.65 4.76 -1.15
C ILE A 333 -20.76 3.25 -1.40
N TYR A 334 -19.87 2.48 -0.78
CA TYR A 334 -19.93 1.02 -0.81
C TYR A 334 -19.47 0.41 0.50
N GLU A 335 -19.86 -0.85 0.70
CA GLU A 335 -19.40 -1.71 1.78
C GLU A 335 -18.50 -2.80 1.20
N TYR A 336 -17.43 -3.12 1.92
CA TYR A 336 -16.50 -4.18 1.55
C TYR A 336 -16.28 -5.12 2.74
N TYR A 337 -16.40 -6.42 2.48
CA TYR A 337 -16.40 -7.48 3.48
C TYR A 337 -15.23 -8.42 3.23
N THR A 338 -14.41 -8.68 4.25
CA THR A 338 -13.21 -9.51 4.08
C THR A 338 -12.67 -10.08 5.38
N GLU A 339 -12.00 -11.23 5.28
CA GLU A 339 -11.20 -11.84 6.34
C GLU A 339 -9.89 -11.08 6.64
N SER A 340 -9.44 -10.22 5.72
CA SER A 340 -8.17 -9.51 5.85
C SER A 340 -8.33 -8.22 6.66
N TRP A 341 -7.43 -7.98 7.60
CA TRP A 341 -7.44 -6.80 8.47
C TRP A 341 -6.02 -6.29 8.74
N SER A 342 -5.91 -5.04 9.16
CA SER A 342 -4.66 -4.35 9.51
C SER A 342 -4.72 -3.78 10.92
N LEU A 343 -3.56 -3.60 11.56
CA LEU A 343 -3.47 -3.05 12.93
C LEU A 343 -4.00 -1.61 12.99
N ASP A 344 -3.71 -0.81 11.97
CA ASP A 344 -4.22 0.55 11.84
C ASP A 344 -5.57 0.54 11.11
N ALA A 345 -6.59 1.15 11.72
CA ALA A 345 -7.93 1.27 11.16
C ALA A 345 -7.90 1.99 9.80
N GLU A 346 -7.01 2.95 9.60
CA GLU A 346 -6.83 3.66 8.33
C GLU A 346 -6.40 2.74 7.18
N MET A 347 -5.68 1.67 7.48
CA MET A 347 -5.24 0.67 6.49
C MET A 347 -6.28 -0.41 6.19
N ASN A 348 -7.43 -0.40 6.88
CA ASN A 348 -8.51 -1.38 6.71
C ASN A 348 -9.46 -1.00 5.57
N ILE A 349 -8.90 -0.56 4.44
CA ILE A 349 -9.61 -0.05 3.27
C ILE A 349 -9.39 -0.93 2.04
N SER A 350 -10.37 -0.93 1.14
CA SER A 350 -10.29 -1.53 -0.20
C SER A 350 -10.72 -0.51 -1.23
N ASP A 351 -9.85 0.47 -1.52
CA ASP A 351 -10.11 1.64 -2.37
C ASP A 351 -10.42 1.24 -3.83
N LEU A 352 -11.70 1.37 -4.23
CA LEU A 352 -12.17 1.04 -5.59
C LEU A 352 -11.89 2.14 -6.63
N TYR A 353 -11.52 3.36 -6.22
CA TYR A 353 -11.17 4.44 -7.14
C TYR A 353 -9.71 4.38 -7.57
N SER A 354 -8.84 3.84 -6.71
CA SER A 354 -7.40 3.72 -6.95
C SER A 354 -7.04 2.50 -7.81
N VAL A 355 -5.77 2.51 -8.24
CA VAL A 355 -5.14 1.69 -9.29
C VAL A 355 -5.22 0.18 -9.16
N HIS A 356 -5.26 -0.46 -10.33
CA HIS A 356 -4.86 -1.85 -10.56
C HIS A 356 -3.40 -2.06 -10.12
N PHE A 357 -3.20 -2.94 -9.12
CA PHE A 357 -1.91 -3.53 -8.71
C PHE A 357 -0.71 -2.59 -8.56
N ASN A 358 -0.93 -1.28 -8.36
CA ASN A 358 0.12 -0.27 -8.36
C ASN A 358 0.90 -0.13 -9.70
N TYR A 359 0.39 -0.63 -10.83
CA TYR A 359 1.03 -0.52 -12.16
C TYR A 359 0.59 0.70 -12.97
N GLY A 360 -0.42 1.42 -12.51
CA GLY A 360 -1.00 2.59 -13.17
C GLY A 360 -2.53 2.55 -13.14
N LYS A 361 -3.15 3.57 -13.73
CA LYS A 361 -4.61 3.68 -13.90
C LYS A 361 -4.92 3.94 -15.36
N ALA A 362 -6.04 3.41 -15.85
CA ALA A 362 -6.56 3.73 -17.18
C ALA A 362 -8.09 3.75 -17.17
N PRO A 363 -8.71 4.57 -18.05
CA PRO A 363 -10.16 4.57 -18.20
C PRO A 363 -10.63 3.26 -18.84
N TRP A 364 -11.87 2.86 -18.58
CA TRP A 364 -12.43 1.61 -19.11
C TRP A 364 -12.30 1.45 -20.64
N PRO A 365 -12.45 2.49 -21.50
CA PRO A 365 -12.34 2.31 -22.94
C PRO A 365 -10.91 1.97 -23.36
N THR A 366 -9.88 2.47 -22.66
CA THR A 366 -8.48 2.11 -22.94
C THR A 366 -8.22 0.64 -22.61
N LEU A 367 -8.68 0.17 -21.45
CA LEU A 367 -8.55 -1.23 -21.04
C LEU A 367 -9.35 -2.17 -21.97
N ALA A 368 -10.53 -1.72 -22.42
CA ALA A 368 -11.33 -2.42 -23.41
C ALA A 368 -10.57 -2.67 -24.73
N LEU A 369 -9.74 -1.72 -25.20
CA LEU A 369 -8.88 -1.95 -26.37
C LEU A 369 -7.84 -3.05 -26.14
N GLY A 370 -7.27 -3.12 -24.93
CA GLY A 370 -6.37 -4.19 -24.52
C GLY A 370 -7.05 -5.55 -24.53
N LEU A 371 -8.26 -5.64 -23.98
CA LEU A 371 -9.09 -6.84 -24.00
C LEU A 371 -9.43 -7.29 -25.43
N LEU A 372 -9.81 -6.37 -26.33
CA LEU A 372 -10.03 -6.70 -27.75
C LEU A 372 -8.78 -7.25 -28.42
N ALA A 373 -7.62 -6.62 -28.19
CA ALA A 373 -6.37 -7.06 -28.77
C ALA A 373 -5.95 -8.45 -28.27
N GLU A 374 -6.19 -8.74 -26.99
CA GLU A 374 -5.88 -10.03 -26.38
C GLU A 374 -6.84 -11.13 -26.82
N LEU A 375 -8.14 -10.86 -26.93
CA LEU A 375 -9.12 -11.79 -27.51
C LEU A 375 -8.74 -12.26 -28.91
N ASN A 376 -8.02 -11.42 -29.65
CA ASN A 376 -7.58 -11.71 -31.01
C ASN A 376 -6.12 -12.18 -31.09
N GLY A 377 -5.47 -12.41 -29.94
CA GLY A 377 -4.10 -12.94 -29.86
C GLY A 377 -3.03 -11.99 -30.39
N GLU A 378 -3.28 -10.68 -30.43
CA GLU A 378 -2.35 -9.71 -31.02
C GLU A 378 -1.53 -8.96 -29.98
N LEU A 379 -2.06 -8.83 -28.76
CA LEU A 379 -1.38 -8.28 -27.59
C LEU A 379 -1.73 -9.15 -26.38
N ALA A 380 -0.94 -9.07 -25.32
CA ALA A 380 -1.35 -9.61 -24.03
C ALA A 380 -0.96 -8.68 -22.88
N PHE A 381 -1.77 -8.66 -21.81
CA PHE A 381 -1.52 -7.84 -20.62
C PHE A 381 -0.26 -8.28 -19.88
N SER A 382 -0.07 -9.58 -19.66
CA SER A 382 1.11 -10.11 -18.97
C SER A 382 2.21 -10.57 -19.94
N ALA A 383 3.46 -10.46 -19.49
CA ALA A 383 4.61 -10.99 -20.23
C ALA A 383 4.51 -12.52 -20.45
N SER A 384 3.95 -13.26 -19.49
CA SER A 384 3.80 -14.71 -19.58
C SER A 384 2.86 -15.08 -20.72
N LYS A 385 1.67 -14.48 -20.77
CA LYS A 385 0.68 -14.72 -21.81
C LYS A 385 1.15 -14.21 -23.18
N ALA A 386 1.85 -13.06 -23.22
CA ALA A 386 2.46 -12.55 -24.46
C ALA A 386 3.43 -13.57 -25.08
N ASN A 387 4.30 -14.16 -24.26
CA ASN A 387 5.24 -15.19 -24.70
C ASN A 387 4.54 -16.47 -25.18
N GLU A 388 3.45 -16.89 -24.51
CA GLU A 388 2.67 -18.07 -24.91
C GLU A 388 1.98 -17.87 -26.27
N LEU A 389 1.45 -16.66 -26.49
CA LEU A 389 0.74 -16.30 -27.73
C LEU A 389 1.67 -15.90 -28.89
N ASP A 390 2.98 -15.77 -28.65
CA ASP A 390 3.93 -15.12 -29.59
C ASP A 390 3.45 -13.72 -30.01
N ALA A 391 2.92 -12.97 -29.04
CA ALA A 391 2.33 -11.65 -29.20
C ALA A 391 3.16 -10.55 -28.51
N GLU A 392 2.91 -9.29 -28.84
CA GLU A 392 3.59 -8.16 -28.19
C GLU A 392 3.01 -7.95 -26.76
N TRP A 393 3.89 -7.78 -25.78
CA TRP A 393 3.49 -7.42 -24.42
C TRP A 393 2.95 -5.98 -24.41
N LEU A 394 1.68 -5.84 -24.01
CA LEU A 394 0.91 -4.62 -24.16
C LEU A 394 1.57 -3.41 -23.48
N GLY A 395 1.87 -2.39 -24.28
CA GLY A 395 2.30 -1.08 -23.82
C GLY A 395 1.41 0.04 -24.37
N TYR A 396 0.76 0.81 -23.50
CA TYR A 396 -0.08 1.93 -23.94
C TYR A 396 0.72 3.22 -24.21
N GLN A 397 1.98 3.29 -23.78
CA GLN A 397 2.84 4.47 -23.86
C GLN A 397 3.66 4.58 -25.16
N SER A 398 4.03 3.45 -25.76
CA SER A 398 4.90 3.41 -26.93
C SER A 398 4.98 2.00 -27.54
N GLY A 399 5.62 1.88 -28.71
CA GLY A 399 6.01 0.58 -29.27
C GLY A 399 5.00 -0.02 -30.25
N PRO A 400 5.19 -1.31 -30.63
CA PRO A 400 4.37 -2.00 -31.62
C PRO A 400 2.90 -2.15 -31.23
N SER A 401 2.56 -2.03 -29.95
CA SER A 401 1.17 -2.09 -29.47
C SER A 401 0.29 -0.95 -30.01
N LEU A 402 0.86 0.23 -30.28
CA LEU A 402 0.08 1.43 -30.65
C LEU A 402 -0.76 1.26 -31.93
N PRO A 403 -0.21 0.81 -33.08
CA PRO A 403 -1.03 0.57 -34.28
C PRO A 403 -2.08 -0.53 -34.09
N ILE A 404 -1.82 -1.54 -33.25
CA ILE A 404 -2.78 -2.60 -32.93
C ILE A 404 -3.95 -2.03 -32.13
N LEU A 405 -3.66 -1.26 -31.08
CA LEU A 405 -4.67 -0.56 -30.29
C LEU A 405 -5.50 0.41 -31.13
N ALA A 406 -4.88 1.14 -32.06
CA ALA A 406 -5.59 2.05 -32.98
C ALA A 406 -6.58 1.30 -33.89
N LYS A 407 -6.20 0.12 -34.38
CA LYS A 407 -7.10 -0.76 -35.14
C LYS A 407 -8.30 -1.19 -34.30
N TRP A 408 -8.07 -1.61 -33.06
CA TRP A 408 -9.15 -2.03 -32.16
C TRP A 408 -10.02 -0.87 -31.69
N LEU A 409 -9.47 0.34 -31.61
CA LEU A 409 -10.25 1.55 -31.38
C LEU A 409 -11.24 1.82 -32.52
N ASP A 410 -10.80 1.71 -33.77
CA ASP A 410 -11.70 1.90 -34.92
C ASP A 410 -12.82 0.85 -34.92
N TYR A 411 -12.49 -0.42 -34.61
CA TYR A 411 -13.50 -1.48 -34.43
C TYR A 411 -14.48 -1.16 -33.29
N ALA A 412 -13.97 -0.74 -32.13
CA ALA A 412 -14.79 -0.45 -30.96
C ALA A 412 -15.75 0.73 -31.20
N ILE A 413 -15.32 1.75 -31.94
CA ILE A 413 -16.15 2.87 -32.39
C ILE A 413 -17.24 2.38 -33.34
N GLU A 414 -16.91 1.57 -34.34
CA GLU A 414 -17.88 1.09 -35.34
C GLU A 414 -18.97 0.20 -34.70
N ASN A 415 -18.62 -0.56 -33.67
CA ASN A 415 -19.49 -1.57 -33.07
C ASN A 415 -20.09 -1.14 -31.72
N ASN A 416 -19.77 0.07 -31.23
CA ASN A 416 -20.11 0.52 -29.88
C ASN A 416 -19.77 -0.54 -28.81
N TRP A 417 -18.55 -1.08 -28.89
CA TRP A 417 -18.17 -2.28 -28.16
C TRP A 417 -17.99 -2.01 -26.66
N LEU A 418 -18.69 -2.77 -25.82
CA LEU A 418 -18.55 -2.77 -24.37
C LEU A 418 -18.31 -4.20 -23.89
N PRO A 419 -17.16 -4.50 -23.26
CA PRO A 419 -16.94 -5.77 -22.55
C PRO A 419 -17.88 -5.91 -21.35
N TYR A 420 -18.20 -7.14 -20.96
CA TYR A 420 -19.11 -7.43 -19.83
C TYR A 420 -20.46 -6.74 -19.96
N LYS A 421 -20.98 -6.63 -21.19
CA LYS A 421 -22.13 -5.77 -21.54
C LYS A 421 -23.38 -6.03 -20.70
N ASP A 422 -23.64 -7.28 -20.35
CA ASP A 422 -24.84 -7.66 -19.59
C ASP A 422 -24.82 -7.06 -18.16
N PHE A 423 -23.64 -6.92 -17.57
CA PHE A 423 -23.46 -6.26 -16.28
C PHE A 423 -23.21 -4.74 -16.45
N LEU A 424 -22.19 -4.35 -17.21
CA LEU A 424 -21.76 -2.96 -17.30
C LEU A 424 -22.72 -2.07 -18.09
N GLY A 425 -23.53 -2.63 -19.00
CA GLY A 425 -24.55 -1.87 -19.73
C GLY A 425 -25.66 -1.29 -18.84
N GLN A 426 -25.73 -1.72 -17.57
CA GLN A 426 -26.61 -1.13 -16.55
C GLN A 426 -26.08 0.22 -16.02
N TYR A 427 -24.77 0.46 -16.18
CA TYR A 427 -24.05 1.61 -15.62
C TYR A 427 -23.42 2.51 -16.69
N ILE A 428 -23.18 1.96 -17.88
CA ILE A 428 -22.55 2.66 -19.02
C ILE A 428 -23.56 2.70 -20.17
N SER A 429 -23.98 3.91 -20.54
CA SER A 429 -24.92 4.11 -21.64
C SER A 429 -24.26 4.01 -23.01
N ASP A 430 -25.04 3.70 -24.06
CA ASP A 430 -24.53 3.70 -25.44
C ASP A 430 -23.93 5.05 -25.86
N GLU A 431 -24.47 6.17 -25.35
CA GLU A 431 -23.94 7.51 -25.60
C GLU A 431 -22.59 7.74 -24.93
N GLU A 432 -22.42 7.23 -23.70
CA GLU A 432 -21.13 7.25 -23.01
C GLU A 432 -20.09 6.45 -23.79
N ILE A 433 -20.39 5.23 -24.22
CA ILE A 433 -19.48 4.39 -25.03
C ILE A 433 -18.97 5.18 -26.26
N ALA A 434 -19.88 5.73 -27.06
CA ALA A 434 -19.54 6.47 -28.26
C ALA A 434 -18.69 7.71 -27.95
N THR A 435 -19.06 8.48 -26.92
CA THR A 435 -18.35 9.69 -26.51
C THR A 435 -16.94 9.37 -26.01
N ARG A 436 -16.81 8.33 -25.19
CA ARG A 436 -15.55 7.92 -24.57
C ARG A 436 -14.55 7.42 -25.59
N TYR A 437 -14.95 6.57 -26.55
CA TYR A 437 -14.04 6.17 -27.62
C TYR A 437 -13.66 7.34 -28.54
N ALA A 438 -14.58 8.28 -28.79
CA ALA A 438 -14.24 9.49 -29.55
C ALA A 438 -13.18 10.34 -28.84
N ASN A 439 -13.19 10.41 -27.50
CA ASN A 439 -12.17 11.10 -26.72
C ASN A 439 -10.83 10.36 -26.74
N VAL A 440 -10.84 9.03 -26.60
CA VAL A 440 -9.62 8.20 -26.77
C VAL A 440 -9.01 8.40 -28.16
N LYS A 441 -9.82 8.50 -29.21
CA LYS A 441 -9.36 8.80 -30.58
C LYS A 441 -8.67 10.15 -30.68
N LYS A 442 -9.29 11.21 -30.15
CA LYS A 442 -8.68 12.55 -30.11
C LYS A 442 -7.37 12.56 -29.32
N TRP A 443 -7.32 11.82 -28.20
CA TRP A 443 -6.11 11.69 -27.40
C TRP A 443 -4.99 11.03 -28.21
N TYR A 444 -5.26 9.88 -28.83
CA TYR A 444 -4.30 9.18 -29.67
C TYR A 444 -3.80 10.04 -30.84
N GLU A 445 -4.69 10.76 -31.52
CA GLU A 445 -4.33 11.68 -32.60
C GLU A 445 -3.45 12.85 -32.13
N ALA A 446 -3.68 13.35 -30.91
CA ALA A 446 -2.95 14.48 -30.34
C ALA A 446 -1.61 14.08 -29.69
N LYS A 447 -1.56 12.95 -28.99
CA LYS A 447 -0.42 12.52 -28.16
C LYS A 447 0.39 11.39 -28.78
N GLY A 448 -0.23 10.61 -29.67
CA GLY A 448 0.39 9.47 -30.34
C GLY A 448 0.51 8.22 -29.48
N HIS A 449 -0.21 8.13 -28.36
CA HIS A 449 -0.22 6.96 -27.47
C HIS A 449 -1.58 6.80 -26.78
N PHE A 450 -1.77 5.69 -26.07
CA PHE A 450 -3.01 5.31 -25.37
C PHE A 450 -2.91 5.40 -23.84
N TRP A 451 -1.75 5.79 -23.31
CA TRP A 451 -1.58 6.05 -21.87
C TRP A 451 -2.41 7.28 -21.45
N ILE A 452 -3.57 7.03 -20.84
CA ILE A 452 -4.51 8.03 -20.33
C ILE A 452 -4.72 7.70 -18.85
N GLY A 453 -4.45 8.66 -17.95
CA GLY A 453 -4.75 8.53 -16.53
C GLY A 453 -5.57 9.72 -16.03
N ASP A 454 -5.59 9.97 -14.74
CA ASP A 454 -6.40 11.02 -14.07
C ASP A 454 -5.59 11.82 -13.02
N GLY A 455 -4.26 11.63 -13.00
CA GLY A 455 -3.37 12.25 -12.03
C GLY A 455 -3.03 13.73 -12.31
N PRO A 456 -2.22 14.34 -11.43
CA PRO A 456 -1.78 15.75 -11.53
C PRO A 456 -0.97 16.08 -12.77
N MET A 457 -0.33 15.08 -13.40
CA MET A 457 0.40 15.24 -14.65
C MET A 457 -0.05 14.19 -15.65
N TYR A 458 0.09 14.47 -16.94
CA TYR A 458 -0.18 13.51 -18.00
C TYR A 458 1.09 13.23 -18.81
N LEU A 459 1.17 12.05 -19.42
CA LEU A 459 2.24 11.72 -20.35
C LEU A 459 2.05 12.54 -21.63
N GLU A 460 2.94 13.49 -21.89
CA GLU A 460 2.94 14.27 -23.13
C GLU A 460 3.61 13.48 -24.26
N ARG A 461 4.68 12.75 -23.95
CA ARG A 461 5.41 11.93 -24.93
C ARG A 461 6.37 10.95 -24.26
N ALA A 462 6.53 9.78 -24.86
CA ALA A 462 7.58 8.82 -24.53
C ALA A 462 8.63 8.73 -25.66
N TYR A 463 9.90 8.60 -25.29
CA TYR A 463 11.05 8.48 -26.18
C TYR A 463 11.85 7.23 -25.81
N PRO A 464 11.47 6.03 -26.31
CA PRO A 464 12.09 4.77 -25.89
C PRO A 464 13.57 4.62 -26.28
N ILE A 465 14.02 5.30 -27.35
CA ILE A 465 15.42 5.27 -27.82
C ILE A 465 16.28 6.15 -26.90
N GLU A 466 15.82 7.37 -26.64
CA GLU A 466 16.48 8.35 -25.78
C GLU A 466 16.32 8.04 -24.28
N LYS A 467 15.47 7.07 -23.93
CA LYS A 467 15.11 6.70 -22.55
C LYS A 467 14.66 7.92 -21.76
N MET A 468 13.63 8.58 -22.28
CA MET A 468 13.08 9.81 -21.73
C MET A 468 11.56 9.83 -21.85
N VAL A 469 10.91 10.45 -20.87
CA VAL A 469 9.47 10.76 -20.92
C VAL A 469 9.27 12.24 -20.61
N HIS A 470 8.29 12.86 -21.24
CA HIS A 470 7.87 14.21 -20.93
C HIS A 470 6.51 14.14 -20.25
N LEU A 471 6.43 14.70 -19.04
CA LEU A 471 5.19 14.90 -18.32
C LEU A 471 4.79 16.38 -18.37
N LYS A 472 3.50 16.66 -18.44
CA LYS A 472 2.95 18.02 -18.34
C LYS A 472 1.87 18.05 -17.28
N ARG A 473 1.77 19.18 -16.57
CA ARG A 473 0.69 19.42 -15.61
C ARG A 473 -0.66 19.27 -16.30
N PHE A 474 -1.58 18.58 -15.65
CA PHE A 474 -2.97 18.50 -16.07
C PHE A 474 -3.72 19.69 -15.47
N GLU A 475 -4.08 20.66 -16.30
CA GLU A 475 -4.71 21.91 -15.85
C GLU A 475 -6.09 21.69 -15.21
N ASP A 476 -6.76 20.62 -15.61
CA ASP A 476 -8.08 20.21 -15.11
C ASP A 476 -8.00 19.36 -13.83
N TYR A 477 -6.80 19.11 -13.29
CA TYR A 477 -6.64 18.43 -12.00
C TYR A 477 -7.23 19.31 -10.88
N SER A 478 -8.22 18.77 -10.16
CA SER A 478 -9.07 19.54 -9.25
C SER A 478 -8.42 19.98 -7.95
N GLU A 479 -7.31 19.35 -7.56
CA GLU A 479 -6.76 19.52 -6.22
C GLU A 479 -5.82 20.73 -6.16
N PRO A 480 -5.88 21.54 -5.08
CA PRO A 480 -4.96 22.65 -4.88
C PRO A 480 -3.50 22.20 -4.87
N ALA A 481 -2.62 23.01 -5.47
CA ALA A 481 -1.19 22.72 -5.55
C ALA A 481 -0.48 22.71 -4.17
N ASP A 482 -1.10 23.30 -3.15
CA ASP A 482 -0.61 23.37 -1.78
C ASP A 482 -1.25 22.33 -0.85
N LYS A 483 -2.22 21.53 -1.32
CA LYS A 483 -2.92 20.51 -0.51
C LYS A 483 -1.99 19.63 0.32
N TRP A 484 -0.83 19.28 -0.25
CA TRP A 484 0.13 18.34 0.33
C TRP A 484 1.44 19.00 0.82
N SER A 485 1.46 20.32 1.02
CA SER A 485 2.68 21.05 1.43
C SER A 485 3.20 20.63 2.82
N MET A 486 2.38 20.00 3.66
CA MET A 486 2.85 19.45 4.94
C MET A 486 3.92 18.36 4.79
N PHE A 487 4.05 17.78 3.59
CA PHE A 487 5.04 16.74 3.27
C PHE A 487 6.30 17.26 2.58
N ASP A 488 6.51 18.58 2.54
CA ASP A 488 7.71 19.19 1.96
C ASP A 488 8.98 18.78 2.73
N GLU A 489 8.86 18.48 4.04
CA GLU A 489 9.96 18.03 4.88
C GLU A 489 9.50 17.16 6.06
N PRO A 490 10.15 16.01 6.33
CA PRO A 490 9.83 15.18 7.48
C PRO A 490 10.28 15.88 8.78
N ARG A 491 9.39 15.92 9.77
CA ARG A 491 9.68 16.45 11.12
C ARG A 491 10.45 15.42 11.97
N VAL A 492 11.62 14.99 11.50
CA VAL A 492 12.51 14.10 12.28
C VAL A 492 13.01 14.85 13.50
N ALA A 493 12.82 14.28 14.69
CA ALA A 493 13.21 14.96 15.93
C ALA A 493 14.74 15.07 16.04
N GLU A 494 15.17 16.07 16.81
CA GLU A 494 16.52 16.23 17.35
C GLU A 494 16.41 16.00 18.87
N VAL A 495 17.22 15.10 19.43
CA VAL A 495 17.15 14.70 20.84
C VAL A 495 18.46 15.03 21.54
N GLU A 496 18.38 15.83 22.59
CA GLU A 496 19.49 16.09 23.51
C GLU A 496 19.13 15.59 24.90
N VAL A 497 20.04 14.85 25.53
CA VAL A 497 19.84 14.28 26.86
C VAL A 497 20.83 14.93 27.81
N SER A 498 20.34 15.47 28.91
CA SER A 498 21.16 16.10 29.93
C SER A 498 20.80 15.60 31.32
N GLY A 499 21.74 15.69 32.27
CA GLY A 499 21.52 15.22 33.63
C GLY A 499 22.82 15.08 34.42
N PRO A 500 22.75 14.50 35.63
CA PRO A 500 23.91 14.36 36.49
C PRO A 500 24.98 13.45 35.86
N ALA A 501 26.24 13.88 35.89
CA ALA A 501 27.38 13.05 35.48
C ALA A 501 27.77 11.99 36.53
N ARG A 502 27.22 12.12 37.75
CA ARG A 502 27.46 11.22 38.89
C ARG A 502 26.16 10.99 39.63
N VAL A 503 25.81 9.73 39.83
CA VAL A 503 24.62 9.30 40.57
C VAL A 503 25.07 8.49 41.77
N THR A 504 24.63 8.85 42.97
CA THR A 504 24.90 8.07 44.17
C THR A 504 23.92 6.91 44.24
N SER A 505 24.40 5.70 44.51
CA SER A 505 23.55 4.53 44.69
C SER A 505 22.51 4.79 45.80
N GLY A 506 21.23 4.48 45.52
CA GLY A 506 20.15 4.74 46.47
C GLY A 506 19.69 6.20 46.53
N SER A 507 20.05 7.04 45.56
CA SER A 507 19.53 8.41 45.43
C SER A 507 18.74 8.58 44.13
N GLU A 508 17.73 9.45 44.15
CA GLU A 508 17.01 9.83 42.94
C GLU A 508 17.93 10.57 41.95
N ALA A 509 17.79 10.27 40.66
CA ALA A 509 18.48 10.98 39.59
C ALA A 509 17.50 11.37 38.49
N VAL A 510 17.47 12.65 38.14
CA VAL A 510 16.62 13.20 37.09
C VAL A 510 17.46 13.54 35.87
N PHE A 511 17.01 13.10 34.70
CA PHE A 511 17.59 13.43 33.40
C PHE A 511 16.54 14.14 32.57
N GLU A 512 16.93 15.23 31.92
CA GLU A 512 16.10 15.99 31.00
C GLU A 512 16.36 15.51 29.56
N VAL A 513 15.30 15.39 28.79
CA VAL A 513 15.32 15.01 27.39
C VAL A 513 14.66 16.13 26.60
N GLU A 514 15.49 16.93 25.93
CA GLU A 514 15.03 17.98 25.03
C GLU A 514 14.75 17.38 23.65
N VAL A 515 13.55 17.64 23.12
CA VAL A 515 13.10 17.14 21.83
C VAL A 515 12.71 18.34 20.96
N THR A 516 13.43 18.55 19.86
CA THR A 516 13.23 19.70 18.99
C THR A 516 13.15 19.31 17.51
N PHE A 517 12.76 20.24 16.66
CA PHE A 517 12.90 20.14 15.21
C PHE A 517 13.31 21.52 14.69
N LYS A 518 14.51 21.64 14.10
CA LYS A 518 15.05 22.92 13.64
C LYS A 518 15.11 24.00 14.75
N GLY A 519 15.39 23.57 15.97
CA GLY A 519 15.45 24.44 17.15
C GLY A 519 14.09 24.87 17.71
N GLU A 520 12.97 24.42 17.14
CA GLU A 520 11.64 24.60 17.72
C GLU A 520 11.25 23.39 18.58
N ALA A 521 10.58 23.65 19.70
CA ALA A 521 10.10 22.59 20.60
C ALA A 521 9.12 21.64 19.88
N TYR A 522 9.31 20.34 20.06
CA TYR A 522 8.38 19.34 19.54
C TYR A 522 7.11 19.29 20.41
N ARG A 523 5.92 19.34 19.80
CA ARG A 523 4.67 19.31 20.58
C ARG A 523 4.52 17.99 21.32
N LEU A 524 4.09 18.02 22.58
CA LEU A 524 3.85 16.81 23.38
C LEU A 524 2.88 15.86 22.68
N GLU A 525 1.82 16.40 22.08
CA GLU A 525 0.80 15.62 21.37
C GLU A 525 1.33 14.87 20.12
N ASP A 526 2.46 15.32 19.58
CA ASP A 526 3.12 14.70 18.42
C ASP A 526 4.18 13.65 18.82
N ILE A 527 4.36 13.37 20.12
CA ILE A 527 5.22 12.30 20.61
C ILE A 527 4.35 11.13 21.08
N THR A 528 4.67 9.92 20.61
CA THR A 528 3.98 8.70 21.04
C THR A 528 4.43 8.30 22.43
N GLU A 529 5.76 8.20 22.61
CA GLU A 529 6.40 7.84 23.87
C GLU A 529 7.89 8.20 23.83
N VAL A 530 8.47 8.38 25.01
CA VAL A 530 9.93 8.44 25.22
C VAL A 530 10.29 7.22 26.05
N LYS A 531 11.17 6.37 25.52
CA LYS A 531 11.70 5.16 26.17
C LYS A 531 13.14 5.40 26.57
N PHE A 532 13.60 4.69 27.60
CA PHE A 532 15.01 4.68 27.94
C PHE A 532 15.53 3.29 28.28
N LEU A 533 16.83 3.11 28.06
CA LEU A 533 17.64 1.98 28.51
C LEU A 533 18.83 2.53 29.29
N VAL A 534 19.17 1.91 30.41
CA VAL A 534 20.46 2.13 31.07
C VAL A 534 21.34 0.94 30.74
N LEU A 535 22.43 1.20 30.03
CA LEU A 535 23.45 0.21 29.69
C LEU A 535 24.60 0.26 30.69
N ASP A 536 25.05 -0.90 31.15
CA ASP A 536 26.25 -1.02 31.96
C ASP A 536 27.54 -0.86 31.12
N ALA A 537 28.69 -0.88 31.78
CA ALA A 537 30.00 -0.76 31.11
C ALA A 537 30.31 -1.90 30.11
N ALA A 538 29.60 -3.02 30.16
CA ALA A 538 29.71 -4.13 29.21
C ALA A 538 28.66 -4.07 28.08
N GLY A 539 27.77 -3.07 28.10
CA GLY A 539 26.69 -2.90 27.14
C GLY A 539 25.44 -3.74 27.43
N ASN A 540 25.33 -4.34 28.62
CA ASN A 540 24.11 -5.05 29.01
C ASN A 540 23.05 -4.07 29.50
N VAL A 541 21.78 -4.36 29.23
CA VAL A 541 20.65 -3.57 29.74
C VAL A 541 20.50 -3.82 31.25
N ALA A 542 20.81 -2.80 32.06
CA ALA A 542 20.65 -2.82 33.51
C ALA A 542 19.25 -2.34 33.95
N LEU A 543 18.65 -1.42 33.21
CA LEU A 543 17.33 -0.87 33.48
C LEU A 543 16.66 -0.42 32.18
N SER A 544 15.33 -0.43 32.14
CA SER A 544 14.56 0.20 31.08
C SER A 544 13.26 0.79 31.62
N GLY A 545 12.70 1.76 30.91
CA GLY A 545 11.46 2.43 31.32
C GLY A 545 10.97 3.47 30.32
N LEU A 546 10.04 4.31 30.79
CA LEU A 546 9.46 5.42 30.03
C LEU A 546 9.87 6.75 30.66
N GLY A 547 10.06 7.76 29.82
CA GLY A 547 10.14 9.16 30.23
C GLY A 547 8.75 9.82 30.25
N GLU A 548 8.60 10.86 31.06
CA GLU A 548 7.35 11.60 31.22
C GLU A 548 7.42 12.94 30.49
N GLY A 549 6.34 13.32 29.80
CA GLY A 549 6.24 14.62 29.12
C GLY A 549 5.92 15.73 30.11
N VAL A 550 6.79 16.75 30.18
CA VAL A 550 6.64 17.89 31.11
C VAL A 550 6.04 19.10 30.40
N ALA A 551 6.57 19.42 29.22
CA ALA A 551 6.12 20.51 28.36
C ALA A 551 6.49 20.22 26.91
N ASP A 552 5.99 21.03 25.97
CA ASP A 552 6.45 20.95 24.58
C ASP A 552 7.98 21.03 24.53
N GLY A 553 8.57 20.03 23.88
CA GLY A 553 10.01 19.86 23.72
C GLY A 553 10.78 19.40 24.96
N LEU A 554 10.11 19.09 26.08
CA LEU A 554 10.78 18.66 27.32
C LEU A 554 10.12 17.42 27.93
N PHE A 555 10.94 16.39 28.10
CA PHE A 555 10.61 15.17 28.81
C PHE A 555 11.60 14.94 29.95
N GLU A 556 11.19 14.20 30.98
CA GLU A 556 12.04 13.83 32.11
C GLU A 556 12.10 12.31 32.27
N ILE A 557 13.28 11.81 32.61
CA ILE A 557 13.51 10.44 33.05
C ILE A 557 13.98 10.51 34.50
N VAL A 558 13.14 10.01 35.41
CA VAL A 558 13.44 9.95 36.84
C VAL A 558 13.81 8.53 37.22
N LEU A 559 15.08 8.33 37.60
CA LEU A 559 15.54 7.07 38.18
C LEU A 559 15.30 7.11 39.69
N THR A 560 14.48 6.19 40.20
CA THR A 560 14.16 6.10 41.63
C THR A 560 15.38 5.65 42.45
N GLU A 561 15.35 5.89 43.76
CA GLU A 561 16.38 5.40 44.69
C GLU A 561 16.59 3.88 44.56
N GLU A 562 15.52 3.11 44.39
CA GLU A 562 15.56 1.66 44.24
C GLU A 562 16.23 1.25 42.92
N GLN A 563 15.92 1.97 41.83
CA GLN A 563 16.51 1.74 40.52
C GLN A 563 18.00 2.08 40.51
N THR A 564 18.40 3.23 41.07
CA THR A 564 19.82 3.62 41.12
C THR A 564 20.62 2.72 42.06
N ALA A 565 19.99 2.17 43.12
CA ALA A 565 20.61 1.17 43.98
C ALA A 565 20.87 -0.18 43.29
N ALA A 566 20.07 -0.52 42.28
CA ALA A 566 20.22 -1.74 41.49
C ALA A 566 21.26 -1.62 40.36
N LEU A 567 21.69 -0.39 40.02
CA LEU A 567 22.66 -0.18 38.95
C LEU A 567 24.07 -0.65 39.36
N PRO A 568 24.84 -1.24 38.44
CA PRO A 568 26.25 -1.52 38.66
C PRO A 568 27.04 -0.24 38.97
N VAL A 569 27.93 -0.33 39.96
CA VAL A 569 28.91 0.74 40.24
C VAL A 569 29.87 0.86 39.06
N GLY A 570 30.06 2.07 38.54
CA GLY A 570 30.89 2.32 37.37
C GLY A 570 30.18 3.18 36.32
N SER A 571 30.71 3.14 35.10
CA SER A 571 30.16 3.88 33.97
C SER A 571 28.85 3.24 33.52
N ASN A 572 27.82 4.06 33.36
CA ASN A 572 26.53 3.68 32.77
C ASN A 572 26.17 4.68 31.66
N THR A 573 25.43 4.22 30.66
CA THR A 573 24.91 5.06 29.58
C THR A 573 23.40 5.01 29.61
N LEU A 574 22.76 6.18 29.68
CA LEU A 574 21.33 6.34 29.46
C LEU A 574 21.11 6.55 27.97
N ASP A 575 20.57 5.55 27.29
CA ASP A 575 20.10 5.66 25.91
C ASP A 575 18.61 5.99 25.92
N VAL A 576 18.23 7.04 25.20
CA VAL A 576 16.86 7.55 25.10
C VAL A 576 16.39 7.33 23.67
N ILE A 577 15.17 6.80 23.55
CA ILE A 577 14.49 6.47 22.30
C ILE A 577 13.20 7.28 22.26
N VAL A 578 13.16 8.30 21.41
CA VAL A 578 11.99 9.15 21.19
C VAL A 578 11.23 8.65 19.97
N LEU A 579 9.92 8.48 20.09
CA LEU A 579 9.04 7.99 19.02
C LEU A 579 8.04 9.08 18.59
N PRO A 580 8.39 9.92 17.60
CA PRO A 580 7.46 10.89 17.03
C PRO A 580 6.27 10.21 16.34
N ARG A 581 5.11 10.87 16.35
CA ARG A 581 3.91 10.44 15.60
C ARG A 581 3.96 10.83 14.14
N LEU A 582 4.65 11.93 13.82
CA LEU A 582 4.64 12.55 12.48
C LEU A 582 5.64 11.91 11.51
N VAL A 583 6.52 11.03 11.98
CA VAL A 583 7.50 10.32 11.16
C VAL A 583 7.65 8.87 11.62
N GLY A 584 7.86 7.97 10.66
CA GLY A 584 8.16 6.57 10.89
C GLY A 584 9.63 6.42 11.20
N GLY A 585 9.95 6.29 12.48
CA GLY A 585 11.33 6.08 12.95
C GLY A 585 11.54 6.64 14.36
N ALA A 586 12.42 5.98 15.12
CA ALA A 586 12.86 6.49 16.40
C ALA A 586 14.00 7.50 16.22
N THR A 587 14.04 8.51 17.08
CA THR A 587 15.23 9.36 17.26
C THR A 587 15.92 8.98 18.55
N PHE A 588 17.24 8.91 18.53
CA PHE A 588 18.05 8.47 19.67
C PHE A 588 18.83 9.64 20.25
N GLY A 589 18.93 9.69 21.56
CA GLY A 589 19.86 10.53 22.31
C GLY A 589 20.52 9.71 23.41
N SER A 590 21.66 10.16 23.93
CA SER A 590 22.30 9.44 25.03
C SER A 590 23.07 10.36 25.97
N HIS A 591 23.20 9.91 27.22
CA HIS A 591 23.98 10.61 28.24
C HIS A 591 24.72 9.61 29.13
N THR A 592 26.01 9.86 29.38
CA THR A 592 26.84 8.99 30.22
C THR A 592 26.93 9.54 31.65
N PHE A 593 26.78 8.66 32.64
CA PHE A 593 26.96 8.98 34.04
C PHE A 593 27.71 7.86 34.79
N VAL A 594 28.25 8.20 35.97
CA VAL A 594 28.94 7.23 36.83
C VAL A 594 28.12 6.97 38.08
N THR A 595 27.77 5.71 38.33
CA THR A 595 27.14 5.30 39.60
C THR A 595 28.22 5.11 40.67
N LEU A 596 28.07 5.83 41.78
CA LEU A 596 28.96 5.78 42.95
C LEU A 596 28.32 4.98 44.09
N PRO A 597 29.12 4.36 44.97
CA PRO A 597 28.62 3.60 46.12
C PRO A 597 27.75 4.39 47.09
#